data_AF-A0A7C5HDD0-F1
#
_entry.id   AF-A0A7C5HDD0-F1
#
_cell.length_a   1.000
_cell.length_b   1.000
_cell.length_c   1.000
_cell.angle_alpha   90.00
_cell.angle_beta   90.00
_cell.angle_gamma   90.00
#
_symmetry.space_group_name_H-M   'P 1'
#
loop_
_entity.id
_entity.type
_entity.pdbx_description
1 polymer ?
#
loop_
_entity_poly.entity_id
_entity_poly.type
_entity_poly.pdbx_seq_one_letter_code
_entity_poly.pdbx_strand_id
1 'polypeptide(L)'
;MIVYTKSWQDLFAEVIETALCTLCGACSGFCPYLTYYRGRIAVLDNCTRTNEAQCYQYCPRTYIDLDTLSRAIFLSPYSAEPLGHAKAVVMARSADTKVRAGAQYGGVVTTILSFALQKRLVDAVLLVRTLWDKTPQPFVARTTDDVMQCMGSNYMACPLLHGYNQFSKEHISGDCRLAIVATPCQVLSVAKMKSRPPQNKLNIANVKLVIGLFCTWALIPDRFSSFLRKAVNLADVIKFDVPPPPANRFDIYTKSGRISLPLEQIREFTMPACAYCTDMTSEFADISVGAAEGIEGWNTVVISSEAGDELWQRLTTEKKVEVGELPSSNLEHLQAAAMLKKKRAITELTRKSGDQGNLLYLGLSPELLGKWVA
;
A
#
# COMPACT_ATOMS: atom_id res chain seq x y z
N MET A 1 -14.62 -27.72 19.99
CA MET A 1 -15.11 -26.49 19.35
C MET A 1 -14.97 -26.65 17.85
N ILE A 2 -16.07 -26.64 17.11
CA ILE A 2 -16.04 -26.62 15.65
C ILE A 2 -15.59 -25.20 15.28
N VAL A 3 -14.31 -25.05 14.92
CA VAL A 3 -13.82 -23.81 14.32
C VAL A 3 -14.49 -23.76 12.95
N TYR A 4 -15.53 -22.94 12.79
CA TYR A 4 -16.06 -22.63 11.47
C TYR A 4 -14.94 -21.96 10.69
N THR A 5 -14.24 -22.75 9.88
CA THR A 5 -13.24 -22.24 8.96
C THR A 5 -14.01 -21.55 7.85
N LYS A 6 -13.90 -20.21 7.85
CA LYS A 6 -14.31 -19.38 6.71
C LYS A 6 -13.70 -19.94 5.42
N SER A 7 -14.28 -19.62 4.28
CA SER A 7 -13.96 -20.19 2.97
C SER A 7 -13.75 -19.10 1.92
N TRP A 8 -13.48 -19.49 0.67
CA TRP A 8 -13.48 -18.52 -0.42
C TRP A 8 -14.90 -17.99 -0.70
N GLN A 9 -15.95 -18.77 -0.45
CA GLN A 9 -17.33 -18.32 -0.60
C GLN A 9 -17.61 -17.18 0.37
N ASP A 10 -17.16 -17.28 1.63
CA ASP A 10 -17.28 -16.18 2.59
C ASP A 10 -16.49 -14.94 2.14
N LEU A 11 -15.31 -15.13 1.52
CA LEU A 11 -14.53 -14.00 0.99
C LEU A 11 -15.33 -13.28 -0.11
N PHE A 12 -16.00 -14.04 -0.98
CA PHE A 12 -16.81 -13.45 -2.05
C PHE A 12 -18.03 -12.74 -1.49
N ALA A 13 -18.81 -13.42 -0.66
CA ALA A 13 -20.04 -12.91 -0.07
C ALA A 13 -19.79 -11.67 0.83
N GLU A 14 -18.73 -11.67 1.64
CA GLU A 14 -18.51 -10.60 2.62
C GLU A 14 -17.65 -9.45 2.09
N VAL A 15 -16.78 -9.69 1.09
CA VAL A 15 -15.81 -8.68 0.62
C VAL A 15 -15.99 -8.29 -0.84
N ILE A 16 -16.10 -9.26 -1.75
CA ILE A 16 -16.08 -8.97 -3.19
C ILE A 16 -17.44 -8.45 -3.64
N GLU A 17 -18.51 -9.18 -3.32
CA GLU A 17 -19.89 -8.85 -3.71
C GLU A 17 -20.41 -7.61 -2.98
N THR A 18 -19.86 -7.31 -1.80
CA THR A 18 -20.15 -6.10 -1.02
C THR A 18 -19.31 -4.89 -1.42
N ALA A 19 -18.48 -4.99 -2.47
CA ALA A 19 -17.61 -3.92 -2.97
C ALA A 19 -16.55 -3.41 -1.96
N LEU A 20 -16.11 -4.26 -1.03
CA LEU A 20 -15.01 -3.96 -0.10
C LEU A 20 -13.63 -4.31 -0.66
N CYS A 21 -13.54 -5.09 -1.73
CA CYS A 21 -12.27 -5.54 -2.30
C CYS A 21 -11.38 -4.38 -2.79
N THR A 22 -10.17 -4.28 -2.23
CA THR A 22 -9.15 -3.27 -2.59
C THR A 22 -8.21 -3.71 -3.71
N LEU A 23 -8.40 -4.92 -4.25
CA LEU A 23 -7.52 -5.54 -5.24
C LEU A 23 -6.06 -5.67 -4.77
N CYS A 24 -5.82 -5.96 -3.49
CA CYS A 24 -4.45 -6.13 -2.94
C CYS A 24 -3.72 -7.39 -3.44
N GLY A 25 -4.46 -8.41 -3.89
CA GLY A 25 -3.92 -9.68 -4.41
C GLY A 25 -3.61 -10.76 -3.35
N ALA A 26 -3.85 -10.49 -2.06
CA ALA A 26 -3.50 -11.41 -0.98
C ALA A 26 -4.20 -12.78 -1.05
N CYS A 27 -5.35 -12.85 -1.73
CA CYS A 27 -6.14 -14.07 -1.88
C CYS A 27 -5.80 -14.89 -3.14
N SER A 28 -4.94 -14.40 -4.03
CA SER A 28 -4.61 -15.05 -5.30
C SER A 28 -3.11 -15.31 -5.46
N GLY A 29 -2.72 -16.02 -6.53
CA GLY A 29 -1.30 -16.31 -6.87
C GLY A 29 -0.79 -17.66 -6.34
N PHE A 30 -1.26 -18.06 -5.16
CA PHE A 30 -1.00 -19.40 -4.58
C PHE A 30 -2.17 -20.37 -4.76
N CYS A 31 -3.39 -19.86 -4.83
CA CYS A 31 -4.61 -20.68 -4.92
C CYS A 31 -4.84 -21.08 -6.38
N PRO A 32 -5.05 -22.38 -6.71
CA PRO A 32 -5.39 -22.78 -8.06
C PRO A 32 -6.80 -22.33 -8.48
N TYR A 33 -7.66 -21.99 -7.51
CA TYR A 33 -9.06 -21.64 -7.74
C TYR A 33 -9.31 -20.13 -7.88
N LEU A 34 -8.40 -19.28 -7.40
CA LEU A 34 -8.58 -17.82 -7.40
C LEU A 34 -7.49 -17.13 -8.22
N THR A 35 -7.90 -16.38 -9.23
CA THR A 35 -6.98 -15.62 -10.08
C THR A 35 -7.34 -14.13 -10.13
N TYR A 36 -6.36 -13.32 -10.49
CA TYR A 36 -6.59 -11.95 -10.91
C TYR A 36 -6.90 -11.93 -12.40
N TYR A 37 -8.00 -11.29 -12.79
CA TYR A 37 -8.35 -11.07 -14.17
C TYR A 37 -9.04 -9.71 -14.31
N ARG A 38 -8.48 -8.83 -15.13
CA ARG A 38 -9.17 -7.60 -15.59
C ARG A 38 -9.74 -6.75 -14.46
N GLY A 39 -8.87 -6.36 -13.52
CA GLY A 39 -9.26 -5.53 -12.37
C GLY A 39 -10.10 -6.23 -11.30
N ARG A 40 -10.27 -7.56 -11.38
CA ARG A 40 -11.13 -8.34 -10.48
C ARG A 40 -10.45 -9.62 -10.00
N ILE A 41 -10.94 -10.15 -8.88
CA ILE A 41 -10.62 -11.52 -8.46
C ILE A 41 -11.70 -12.44 -9.00
N ALA A 42 -11.30 -13.46 -9.75
CA ALA A 42 -12.18 -14.43 -10.39
C ALA A 42 -11.98 -15.82 -9.77
N VAL A 43 -13.07 -16.58 -9.71
CA VAL A 43 -13.08 -17.99 -9.34
C VAL A 43 -12.96 -18.81 -10.62
N LEU A 44 -11.96 -19.69 -10.68
CA LEU A 44 -11.76 -20.59 -11.81
C LEU A 44 -12.54 -21.90 -11.64
N ASP A 45 -12.63 -22.38 -10.40
CA ASP A 45 -13.35 -23.61 -10.05
C ASP A 45 -13.68 -23.63 -8.53
N ASN A 46 -14.54 -24.54 -8.10
CA ASN A 46 -14.93 -24.70 -6.71
C ASN A 46 -13.77 -25.26 -5.88
N CYS A 47 -13.26 -24.45 -4.94
CA CYS A 47 -12.27 -24.94 -3.99
C CYS A 47 -12.89 -25.95 -3.03
N THR A 48 -12.35 -27.16 -3.00
CA THR A 48 -12.73 -28.23 -2.05
C THR A 48 -11.97 -28.17 -0.72
N ARG A 49 -11.04 -27.21 -0.55
CA ARG A 49 -10.26 -27.06 0.70
C ARG A 49 -11.11 -26.35 1.75
N THR A 50 -11.64 -27.11 2.69
CA THR A 50 -12.57 -26.64 3.74
C THR A 50 -11.86 -26.07 4.98
N ASN A 51 -10.58 -26.37 5.20
CA ASN A 51 -9.87 -26.04 6.45
C ASN A 51 -8.65 -25.09 6.29
N GLU A 52 -8.45 -24.50 5.11
CA GLU A 52 -7.26 -23.69 4.80
C GLU A 52 -7.62 -22.41 4.01
N ALA A 53 -8.62 -21.63 4.45
CA ALA A 53 -9.01 -20.40 3.76
C ALA A 53 -8.08 -19.23 4.05
N GLN A 54 -6.80 -19.43 3.76
CA GLN A 54 -5.79 -18.39 3.76
C GLN A 54 -6.18 -17.20 2.86
N CYS A 55 -6.99 -17.44 1.82
CA CYS A 55 -7.56 -16.38 0.98
C CYS A 55 -8.46 -15.41 1.76
N TYR A 56 -9.28 -15.93 2.67
CA TYR A 56 -10.12 -15.14 3.58
C TYR A 56 -9.28 -14.52 4.69
N GLN A 57 -8.41 -15.32 5.32
CA GLN A 57 -7.61 -14.93 6.47
C GLN A 57 -6.73 -13.70 6.20
N TYR A 58 -6.10 -13.62 5.02
CA TYR A 58 -5.16 -12.55 4.70
C TYR A 58 -5.76 -11.38 3.95
N CYS A 59 -7.04 -11.44 3.60
CA CYS A 59 -7.71 -10.29 3.02
C CYS A 59 -7.71 -9.12 4.04
N PRO A 60 -7.30 -7.90 3.65
CA PRO A 60 -7.30 -6.74 4.56
C PRO A 60 -8.71 -6.23 4.88
N ARG A 61 -9.74 -6.86 4.31
CA ARG A 61 -11.16 -6.49 4.41
C ARG A 61 -12.03 -7.60 5.00
N THR A 62 -11.39 -8.61 5.59
CA THR A 62 -12.03 -9.53 6.53
C THR A 62 -11.65 -9.12 7.96
N TYR A 63 -12.42 -9.59 8.94
CA TYR A 63 -12.30 -9.15 10.34
C TYR A 63 -10.85 -8.98 10.79
N ILE A 64 -10.56 -7.80 11.35
CA ILE A 64 -9.28 -7.45 11.92
C ILE A 64 -9.45 -6.59 13.15
N ASP A 65 -8.92 -7.08 14.27
CA ASP A 65 -8.78 -6.30 15.49
C ASP A 65 -7.45 -5.56 15.44
N LEU A 66 -7.49 -4.22 15.37
CA LEU A 66 -6.27 -3.42 15.19
C LEU A 66 -5.36 -3.47 16.42
N ASP A 67 -5.92 -3.57 17.63
CA ASP A 67 -5.13 -3.64 18.87
C ASP A 67 -4.33 -4.95 18.94
N THR A 68 -4.99 -6.06 18.65
CA THR A 68 -4.39 -7.39 18.56
C THR A 68 -3.31 -7.42 17.49
N LEU A 69 -3.58 -6.83 16.31
CA LEU A 69 -2.59 -6.76 15.25
C LEU A 69 -1.38 -5.92 15.68
N SER A 70 -1.61 -4.76 16.29
CA SER A 70 -0.52 -3.89 16.74
C SER A 70 0.35 -4.55 17.79
N ARG A 71 -0.24 -5.25 18.76
CA ARG A 71 0.54 -6.02 19.75
C ARG A 71 1.39 -7.10 19.10
N ALA A 72 0.90 -7.73 18.03
CA ALA A 72 1.66 -8.75 17.31
C ALA A 72 2.82 -8.16 16.48
N ILE A 73 2.70 -6.93 15.98
CA ILE A 73 3.68 -6.31 15.07
C ILE A 73 4.65 -5.38 15.79
N PHE A 74 4.13 -4.53 16.69
CA PHE A 74 4.85 -3.47 17.38
C PHE A 74 4.99 -3.70 18.89
N LEU A 75 4.53 -4.85 19.41
CA LEU A 75 4.56 -5.18 20.84
C LEU A 75 3.89 -4.12 21.73
N SER A 76 2.95 -3.36 21.16
CA SER A 76 2.24 -2.27 21.83
C SER A 76 0.77 -2.22 21.39
N PRO A 77 -0.15 -1.67 22.23
CA PRO A 77 -1.53 -1.43 21.85
C PRO A 77 -1.62 -0.54 20.61
N TYR A 78 -2.68 -0.66 19.81
CA TYR A 78 -2.82 0.19 18.63
C TYR A 78 -2.97 1.67 19.02
N SER A 79 -2.09 2.51 18.46
CA SER A 79 -2.06 3.94 18.72
C SER A 79 -3.30 4.65 18.20
N ALA A 80 -3.91 5.48 19.04
CA ALA A 80 -5.00 6.36 18.64
C ALA A 80 -4.51 7.58 17.84
N GLU A 81 -3.19 7.80 17.79
CA GLU A 81 -2.60 8.94 17.10
C GLU A 81 -2.90 8.91 15.60
N PRO A 82 -3.00 10.08 14.95
CA PRO A 82 -3.32 10.19 13.53
C PRO A 82 -2.45 9.35 12.60
N LEU A 83 -1.16 9.19 12.94
CA LEU A 83 -0.15 8.52 12.11
C LEU A 83 0.24 7.13 12.66
N GLY A 84 -0.53 6.58 13.60
CA GLY A 84 -0.26 5.28 14.21
C GLY A 84 0.97 5.28 15.12
N HIS A 85 1.85 4.29 14.96
CA HIS A 85 3.05 4.08 15.79
C HIS A 85 4.27 4.88 15.34
N ALA A 86 4.06 6.13 14.90
CA ALA A 86 5.14 6.97 14.42
C ALA A 86 6.15 7.28 15.55
N LYS A 87 7.40 6.81 15.39
CA LYS A 87 8.54 7.15 16.26
C LYS A 87 9.16 8.50 15.88
N ALA A 88 9.20 8.77 14.58
CA ALA A 88 9.70 10.01 14.03
C ALA A 88 8.98 10.35 12.72
N VAL A 89 8.80 11.64 12.46
CA VAL A 89 8.27 12.18 11.20
C VAL A 89 9.23 13.25 10.72
N VAL A 90 9.78 13.07 9.52
CA VAL A 90 10.80 13.96 8.95
C VAL A 90 10.51 14.29 7.50
N MET A 91 11.05 15.41 7.04
CA MET A 91 11.07 15.73 5.62
C MET A 91 12.40 15.27 5.03
N ALA A 92 12.37 14.57 3.89
CA ALA A 92 13.60 14.08 3.27
C ALA A 92 13.53 13.96 1.76
N ARG A 93 14.70 13.92 1.13
CA ARG A 93 14.87 13.57 -0.29
C ARG A 93 16.17 12.81 -0.50
N SER A 94 16.28 12.10 -1.61
CA SER A 94 17.52 11.44 -2.03
C SER A 94 18.64 12.47 -2.16
N ALA A 95 19.84 12.12 -1.70
CA ALA A 95 21.05 12.90 -1.98
C ALA A 95 21.55 12.69 -3.43
N ASP A 96 21.08 11.64 -4.12
CA ASP A 96 21.45 11.36 -5.50
C ASP A 96 20.56 12.14 -6.48
N THR A 97 21.17 13.06 -7.23
CA THR A 97 20.50 13.88 -8.25
C THR A 97 19.87 13.05 -9.36
N LYS A 98 20.46 11.90 -9.73
CA LYS A 98 19.91 11.01 -10.76
C LYS A 98 18.62 10.35 -10.29
N VAL A 99 18.57 9.96 -9.02
CA VAL A 99 17.34 9.44 -8.40
C VAL A 99 16.27 10.54 -8.36
N ARG A 100 16.64 11.75 -7.92
CA ARG A 100 15.69 12.88 -7.87
C ARG A 100 15.08 13.22 -9.23
N ALA A 101 15.87 13.14 -10.31
CA ALA A 101 15.40 13.46 -11.66
C ALA A 101 14.30 12.52 -12.17
N GLY A 102 14.32 11.25 -11.76
CA GLY A 102 13.32 10.25 -12.18
C GLY A 102 12.20 10.00 -11.16
N ALA A 103 12.34 10.48 -9.93
CA ALA A 103 11.40 10.18 -8.85
C ALA A 103 10.05 10.90 -9.00
N GLN A 104 9.03 10.38 -8.31
CA GLN A 104 7.74 11.08 -8.21
C GLN A 104 7.92 12.43 -7.49
N TYR A 105 8.64 12.42 -6.37
CA TYR A 105 8.95 13.57 -5.52
C TYR A 105 10.40 13.46 -5.03
N GLY A 106 10.65 13.35 -3.71
CA GLY A 106 12.00 13.32 -3.15
C GLY A 106 12.84 12.07 -3.46
N GLY A 107 12.28 10.99 -4.00
CA GLY A 107 13.06 9.79 -4.37
C GLY A 107 13.56 8.97 -3.18
N VAL A 108 12.96 9.16 -2.00
CA VAL A 108 13.34 8.46 -0.76
C VAL A 108 13.15 6.95 -0.89
N VAL A 109 12.01 6.48 -1.42
CA VAL A 109 11.73 5.05 -1.59
C VAL A 109 12.80 4.38 -2.45
N THR A 110 13.08 4.91 -3.64
CA THR A 110 14.13 4.41 -4.54
C THR A 110 15.50 4.35 -3.86
N THR A 111 15.82 5.36 -3.05
CA THR A 111 17.08 5.44 -2.31
C THR A 111 17.18 4.36 -1.25
N ILE A 112 16.13 4.19 -0.43
CA ILE A 112 16.05 3.15 0.61
C ILE A 112 16.27 1.78 -0.01
N LEU A 113 15.55 1.46 -1.09
CA LEU A 113 15.59 0.15 -1.72
C LEU A 113 16.94 -0.13 -2.40
N SER A 114 17.47 0.87 -3.10
CA SER A 114 18.79 0.77 -3.74
C SER A 114 19.89 0.54 -2.71
N PHE A 115 19.83 1.29 -1.60
CA PHE A 115 20.74 1.11 -0.48
C PHE A 115 20.62 -0.27 0.16
N ALA A 116 19.38 -0.74 0.40
CA ALA A 116 19.14 -2.05 1.01
C ALA A 116 19.66 -3.21 0.14
N LEU A 117 19.52 -3.13 -1.20
CA LEU A 117 20.10 -4.09 -2.14
C LEU A 117 21.64 -4.01 -2.17
N GLN A 118 22.21 -2.81 -2.33
CA GLN A 118 23.66 -2.60 -2.37
C GLN A 118 24.37 -3.08 -1.10
N LYS A 119 23.76 -2.85 0.06
CA LYS A 119 24.26 -3.29 1.36
C LYS A 119 23.88 -4.72 1.70
N ARG A 120 23.21 -5.44 0.79
CA ARG A 120 22.72 -6.82 0.97
C ARG A 120 21.93 -6.98 2.27
N LEU A 121 21.09 -6.02 2.60
CA LEU A 121 20.10 -6.12 3.69
C LEU A 121 18.90 -6.94 3.25
N VAL A 122 18.60 -6.84 1.95
CA VAL A 122 17.64 -7.66 1.23
C VAL A 122 18.30 -8.17 -0.05
N ASP A 123 17.79 -9.29 -0.56
CA ASP A 123 18.26 -9.96 -1.78
C ASP A 123 17.32 -9.67 -2.97
N ALA A 124 16.09 -9.22 -2.68
CA ALA A 124 15.10 -8.82 -3.66
C ALA A 124 14.14 -7.77 -3.09
N VAL A 125 13.45 -7.08 -3.99
CA VAL A 125 12.37 -6.13 -3.66
C VAL A 125 11.13 -6.48 -4.48
N LEU A 126 9.99 -6.65 -3.82
CA LEU A 126 8.69 -6.71 -4.47
C LEU A 126 8.07 -5.31 -4.52
N LEU A 127 7.81 -4.82 -5.72
CA LEU A 127 7.21 -3.51 -5.96
C LEU A 127 6.34 -3.54 -7.21
N VAL A 128 5.75 -2.39 -7.55
CA VAL A 128 4.94 -2.24 -8.76
C VAL A 128 5.81 -1.67 -9.88
N ARG A 129 5.74 -2.30 -11.05
CA ARG A 129 6.27 -1.76 -12.30
C ARG A 129 5.11 -1.29 -13.18
N THR A 130 5.25 -0.12 -13.78
CA THR A 130 4.31 0.36 -14.80
C THR A 130 4.74 -0.16 -16.17
N LEU A 131 3.84 -0.83 -16.88
CA LEU A 131 4.09 -1.39 -18.21
C LEU A 131 3.99 -0.33 -19.31
N TRP A 132 4.31 -0.72 -20.54
CA TRP A 132 4.26 0.17 -21.70
C TRP A 132 2.86 0.76 -21.93
N ASP A 133 1.81 -0.03 -21.68
CA ASP A 133 0.40 0.36 -21.75
C ASP A 133 -0.11 1.08 -20.50
N LYS A 134 0.81 1.46 -19.60
CA LYS A 134 0.59 2.19 -18.35
C LYS A 134 -0.18 1.42 -17.28
N THR A 135 -0.48 0.13 -17.48
CA THR A 135 -1.03 -0.72 -16.42
C THR A 135 0.05 -1.08 -15.39
N PRO A 136 -0.31 -1.19 -14.09
CA PRO A 136 0.62 -1.64 -13.07
C PRO A 136 0.68 -3.17 -13.00
N GLN A 137 1.88 -3.72 -12.74
CA GLN A 137 2.07 -5.14 -12.48
C GLN A 137 3.03 -5.35 -11.29
N PRO A 138 2.85 -6.39 -10.46
CA PRO A 138 3.87 -6.81 -9.50
C PRO A 138 5.18 -7.17 -10.20
N PHE A 139 6.31 -6.76 -9.64
CA PHE A 139 7.64 -6.98 -10.20
C PHE A 139 8.65 -7.26 -9.09
N VAL A 140 9.63 -8.11 -9.38
CA VAL A 140 10.71 -8.48 -8.45
C VAL A 140 12.01 -7.85 -8.93
N ALA A 141 12.44 -6.80 -8.25
CA ALA A 141 13.73 -6.16 -8.49
C ALA A 141 14.84 -6.87 -7.72
N ARG A 142 15.99 -7.10 -8.37
CA ARG A 142 17.19 -7.68 -7.74
C ARG A 142 18.40 -6.76 -7.81
N THR A 143 18.32 -5.74 -8.65
CA THR A 143 19.38 -4.75 -8.85
C THR A 143 18.85 -3.35 -8.59
N THR A 144 19.75 -2.38 -8.43
CA THR A 144 19.35 -0.97 -8.35
C THR A 144 18.72 -0.49 -9.65
N ASP A 145 19.17 -0.99 -10.79
CA ASP A 145 18.61 -0.63 -12.10
C ASP A 145 17.16 -1.12 -12.25
N ASP A 146 16.85 -2.31 -11.74
CA ASP A 146 15.47 -2.81 -11.66
C ASP A 146 14.57 -1.88 -10.83
N VAL A 147 15.08 -1.39 -9.68
CA VAL A 147 14.36 -0.44 -8.81
C VAL A 147 14.16 0.89 -9.53
N MET A 148 15.18 1.40 -10.21
CA MET A 148 15.12 2.66 -10.98
C MET A 148 14.06 2.59 -12.09
N GLN A 149 13.89 1.43 -12.75
CA GLN A 149 12.84 1.23 -13.77
C GLN A 149 11.42 1.26 -13.20
N CYS A 150 11.25 1.18 -11.88
CA CYS A 150 9.96 1.21 -11.20
C CYS A 150 9.62 2.58 -10.59
N MET A 151 10.41 3.62 -10.87
CA MET A 151 10.14 4.96 -10.36
C MET A 151 8.83 5.57 -10.88
N GLY A 152 8.25 6.45 -10.07
CA GLY A 152 7.01 7.16 -10.37
C GLY A 152 5.78 6.48 -9.77
N SER A 153 4.67 7.23 -9.73
CA SER A 153 3.40 6.75 -9.21
C SER A 153 2.53 6.16 -10.31
N ASN A 154 1.94 5.00 -10.01
CA ASN A 154 0.79 4.48 -10.74
C ASN A 154 -0.43 4.51 -9.81
N TYR A 155 -1.49 5.21 -10.23
CA TYR A 155 -2.68 5.44 -9.40
C TYR A 155 -3.73 4.33 -9.54
N MET A 156 -3.53 3.35 -10.43
CA MET A 156 -4.41 2.19 -10.54
C MET A 156 -4.13 1.17 -9.45
N ALA A 157 -5.18 0.49 -8.99
CA ALA A 157 -5.04 -0.61 -8.04
C ALA A 157 -4.23 -1.76 -8.67
N CYS A 158 -3.28 -2.31 -7.91
CA CYS A 158 -2.41 -3.39 -8.36
C CYS A 158 -2.42 -4.55 -7.36
N PRO A 159 -2.61 -5.81 -7.80
CA PRO A 159 -2.57 -6.97 -6.92
C PRO A 159 -1.13 -7.35 -6.53
N LEU A 160 -0.40 -6.45 -5.86
CA LEU A 160 1.00 -6.67 -5.45
C LEU A 160 1.24 -8.03 -4.77
N LEU A 161 0.34 -8.42 -3.86
CA LEU A 161 0.48 -9.65 -3.08
C LEU A 161 0.15 -10.91 -3.88
N HIS A 162 -0.50 -10.78 -5.04
CA HIS A 162 -0.56 -11.88 -6.01
C HIS A 162 0.85 -12.24 -6.48
N GLY A 163 1.65 -11.20 -6.79
CA GLY A 163 3.07 -11.33 -7.10
C GLY A 163 3.78 -12.06 -5.98
N TYR A 164 3.73 -11.55 -4.74
CA TYR A 164 4.32 -12.20 -3.55
C TYR A 164 4.03 -13.71 -3.47
N ASN A 165 2.77 -14.09 -3.69
CA ASN A 165 2.33 -15.48 -3.59
C ASN A 165 2.83 -16.37 -4.75
N GLN A 166 3.30 -15.79 -5.85
CA GLN A 166 3.92 -16.50 -6.98
C GLN A 166 5.45 -16.64 -6.83
N PHE A 167 6.09 -15.97 -5.86
CA PHE A 167 7.56 -15.95 -5.70
C PHE A 167 8.20 -17.34 -5.62
N SER A 168 7.55 -18.30 -4.95
CA SER A 168 8.10 -19.66 -4.84
C SER A 168 8.16 -20.40 -6.18
N LYS A 169 7.33 -20.01 -7.16
CA LYS A 169 7.36 -20.54 -8.53
C LYS A 169 8.49 -19.94 -9.36
N GLU A 170 9.12 -18.86 -8.89
CA GLU A 170 10.21 -18.14 -9.57
C GLU A 170 11.61 -18.58 -9.10
N HIS A 171 11.74 -19.76 -8.48
CA HIS A 171 13.01 -20.31 -7.98
C HIS A 171 13.72 -19.43 -6.94
N ILE A 172 12.94 -18.66 -6.18
CA ILE A 172 13.47 -17.82 -5.11
C ILE A 172 13.77 -18.71 -3.90
N SER A 173 15.03 -18.71 -3.46
CA SER A 173 15.47 -19.51 -2.33
C SER A 173 14.67 -19.21 -1.06
N GLY A 174 14.45 -20.25 -0.25
CA GLY A 174 13.68 -20.16 1.00
C GLY A 174 14.27 -19.21 2.04
N ASP A 175 15.54 -18.80 1.89
CA ASP A 175 16.26 -17.84 2.74
C ASP A 175 16.34 -16.42 2.15
N CYS A 176 15.77 -16.18 0.96
CA CYS A 176 15.81 -14.88 0.29
C CYS A 176 15.15 -13.80 1.15
N ARG A 177 15.91 -12.76 1.52
CA ARG A 177 15.42 -11.60 2.28
C ARG A 177 14.74 -10.63 1.34
N LEU A 178 13.50 -10.27 1.62
CA LEU A 178 12.64 -9.48 0.74
C LEU A 178 12.32 -8.12 1.38
N ALA A 179 12.42 -7.06 0.59
CA ALA A 179 11.69 -5.82 0.87
C ALA A 179 10.38 -5.77 0.06
N ILE A 180 9.34 -5.13 0.58
CA ILE A 180 8.08 -4.91 -0.13
C ILE A 180 7.74 -3.42 -0.12
N VAL A 181 7.35 -2.86 -1.27
CA VAL A 181 6.77 -1.52 -1.38
C VAL A 181 5.27 -1.64 -1.58
N ALA A 182 4.48 -1.15 -0.63
CA ALA A 182 3.05 -1.45 -0.58
C ALA A 182 2.20 -0.24 -0.18
N THR A 183 0.95 -0.22 -0.64
CA THR A 183 -0.09 0.72 -0.19
C THR A 183 -0.71 0.24 1.13
N PRO A 184 -1.44 1.09 1.89
CA PRO A 184 -1.89 0.76 3.24
C PRO A 184 -2.69 -0.55 3.35
N CYS A 185 -3.56 -0.84 2.38
CA CYS A 185 -4.34 -2.09 2.40
C CYS A 185 -3.47 -3.33 2.13
N GLN A 186 -2.40 -3.20 1.35
CA GLN A 186 -1.43 -4.27 1.12
C GLN A 186 -0.53 -4.44 2.35
N VAL A 187 -0.07 -3.34 2.96
CA VAL A 187 0.69 -3.35 4.23
C VAL A 187 -0.12 -4.04 5.34
N LEU A 188 -1.40 -3.72 5.49
CA LEU A 188 -2.30 -4.35 6.46
C LEU A 188 -2.40 -5.87 6.24
N SER A 189 -2.45 -6.30 4.98
CA SER A 189 -2.46 -7.74 4.65
C SER A 189 -1.13 -8.42 4.98
N VAL A 190 0.01 -7.76 4.70
CA VAL A 190 1.34 -8.24 5.13
C VAL A 190 1.42 -8.35 6.65
N ALA A 191 0.87 -7.38 7.39
CA ALA A 191 0.79 -7.44 8.85
C ALA A 191 -0.06 -8.65 9.33
N LYS A 192 -1.22 -8.92 8.70
CA LYS A 192 -2.01 -10.14 8.98
C LYS A 192 -1.22 -11.42 8.72
N MET A 193 -0.44 -11.45 7.64
CA MET A 193 0.43 -12.60 7.35
C MET A 193 1.53 -12.73 8.40
N LYS A 194 2.18 -11.63 8.82
CA LYS A 194 3.22 -11.66 9.86
C LYS A 194 2.67 -12.12 11.22
N SER A 195 1.47 -11.68 11.61
CA SER A 195 0.84 -12.09 12.88
C SER A 195 0.31 -13.52 12.86
N ARG A 196 -0.04 -14.05 11.68
CA ARG A 196 -0.46 -15.44 11.48
C ARG A 196 0.21 -16.04 10.23
N PRO A 197 1.48 -16.48 10.35
CA PRO A 197 2.28 -16.95 9.22
C PRO A 197 1.57 -17.95 8.32
N PRO A 198 1.57 -17.76 6.99
CA PRO A 198 1.01 -18.72 6.05
C PRO A 198 1.73 -20.07 6.08
N GLN A 199 0.97 -21.15 6.05
CA GLN A 199 1.49 -22.51 5.94
C GLN A 199 1.67 -22.90 4.47
N ASN A 200 2.70 -23.70 4.16
CA ASN A 200 2.99 -24.23 2.82
C ASN A 200 3.20 -23.16 1.74
N LYS A 201 3.76 -22.01 2.12
CA LYS A 201 4.06 -20.88 1.23
C LYS A 201 5.45 -20.31 1.53
N LEU A 202 5.85 -19.30 0.76
CA LEU A 202 7.00 -18.47 1.09
C LEU A 202 6.85 -18.00 2.54
N ASN A 203 7.91 -18.18 3.33
CA ASN A 203 7.90 -17.79 4.73
C ASN A 203 7.75 -16.27 4.83
N ILE A 204 6.69 -15.78 5.47
CA ILE A 204 6.48 -14.34 5.63
C ILE A 204 7.60 -13.67 6.44
N ALA A 205 8.33 -14.44 7.26
CA ALA A 205 9.51 -13.97 7.97
C ALA A 205 10.65 -13.55 7.03
N ASN A 206 10.59 -13.92 5.74
CA ASN A 206 11.53 -13.45 4.71
C ASN A 206 11.33 -11.98 4.37
N VAL A 207 10.14 -11.41 4.64
CA VAL A 207 9.88 -9.98 4.45
C VAL A 207 10.54 -9.21 5.59
N LYS A 208 11.78 -8.77 5.34
CA LYS A 208 12.63 -8.06 6.31
C LYS A 208 12.35 -6.56 6.36
N LEU A 209 11.74 -6.01 5.31
CA LEU A 209 11.47 -4.58 5.19
C LEU A 209 10.14 -4.34 4.46
N VAL A 210 9.29 -3.49 5.02
CA VAL A 210 8.03 -3.04 4.42
C VAL A 210 8.07 -1.52 4.31
N ILE A 211 8.11 -1.02 3.09
CA ILE A 211 8.00 0.40 2.77
C ILE A 211 6.55 0.71 2.41
N GLY A 212 5.90 1.49 3.26
CA GLY A 212 4.54 1.97 3.06
C GLY A 212 4.50 3.20 2.15
N LEU A 213 3.55 3.27 1.24
CA LEU A 213 3.24 4.49 0.49
C LEU A 213 2.04 5.20 1.11
N PHE A 214 2.07 6.52 1.15
CA PHE A 214 0.86 7.29 1.46
C PHE A 214 -0.16 7.09 0.34
N CYS A 215 -1.41 6.82 0.71
CA CYS A 215 -2.46 6.52 -0.25
C CYS A 215 -3.82 6.98 0.26
N THR A 216 -4.48 7.85 -0.49
CA THR A 216 -5.85 8.27 -0.21
C THR A 216 -6.85 7.35 -0.90
N TRP A 217 -6.63 7.04 -2.18
CA TRP A 217 -7.49 6.20 -3.03
C TRP A 217 -6.68 5.58 -4.17
N ALA A 218 -7.25 4.58 -4.84
CA ALA A 218 -6.71 3.95 -6.04
C ALA A 218 -7.81 3.82 -7.10
N LEU A 219 -7.42 3.72 -8.37
CA LEU A 219 -8.32 3.69 -9.53
C LEU A 219 -8.57 2.27 -10.04
N ILE A 220 -9.78 2.02 -10.53
CA ILE A 220 -10.20 0.74 -11.13
C ILE A 220 -9.41 0.52 -12.42
N PRO A 221 -8.53 -0.50 -12.50
CA PRO A 221 -7.56 -0.63 -13.59
C PRO A 221 -8.19 -0.64 -14.99
N ASP A 222 -9.18 -1.50 -15.20
CA ASP A 222 -9.80 -1.67 -16.52
C ASP A 222 -10.54 -0.43 -17.01
N ARG A 223 -11.33 0.20 -16.13
CA ARG A 223 -12.10 1.40 -16.47
C ARG A 223 -11.18 2.58 -16.72
N PHE A 224 -10.20 2.79 -15.84
CA PHE A 224 -9.26 3.90 -15.98
C PHE A 224 -8.32 3.73 -17.18
N SER A 225 -7.87 2.50 -17.46
CA SER A 225 -7.06 2.22 -18.67
C SER A 225 -7.84 2.51 -19.95
N SER A 226 -9.14 2.19 -19.98
CA SER A 226 -10.01 2.53 -21.12
C SER A 226 -10.17 4.04 -21.30
N PHE A 227 -10.31 4.77 -20.19
CA PHE A 227 -10.33 6.24 -20.19
C PHE A 227 -9.01 6.83 -20.70
N LEU A 228 -7.87 6.39 -20.15
CA LEU A 228 -6.55 6.89 -20.52
C LEU A 228 -6.24 6.69 -22.02
N ARG A 229 -6.60 5.54 -22.60
CA ARG A 229 -6.43 5.28 -24.03
C ARG A 229 -7.18 6.23 -24.94
N LYS A 230 -8.28 6.82 -24.46
CA LYS A 230 -9.06 7.83 -25.19
C LYS A 230 -8.53 9.24 -24.94
N ALA A 231 -7.95 9.49 -23.77
CA ALA A 231 -7.49 10.80 -23.36
C ALA A 231 -6.10 11.17 -23.92
N VAL A 232 -5.21 10.20 -24.11
CA VAL A 232 -3.81 10.45 -24.52
C VAL A 232 -3.19 9.25 -25.24
N ASN A 233 -2.22 9.51 -26.11
CA ASN A 233 -1.35 8.46 -26.63
C ASN A 233 -0.42 7.92 -25.53
N LEU A 234 -0.67 6.69 -25.07
CA LEU A 234 0.06 6.09 -23.95
C LEU A 234 1.57 5.93 -24.21
N ALA A 235 2.00 5.83 -25.47
CA ALA A 235 3.41 5.72 -25.83
C ALA A 235 4.22 7.01 -25.54
N ASP A 236 3.52 8.14 -25.41
CA ASP A 236 4.13 9.45 -25.15
C ASP A 236 4.11 9.81 -23.67
N VAL A 237 3.33 9.11 -22.85
CA VAL A 237 3.22 9.36 -21.42
C VAL A 237 4.48 8.89 -20.69
N ILE A 238 5.04 9.80 -19.90
CA ILE A 238 6.25 9.62 -19.09
C ILE A 238 5.89 9.41 -17.62
N LYS A 239 4.98 10.22 -17.08
CA LYS A 239 4.64 10.25 -15.65
C LYS A 239 3.20 10.70 -15.43
N PHE A 240 2.58 10.20 -14.37
CA PHE A 240 1.32 10.72 -13.84
C PHE A 240 1.57 11.42 -12.51
N ASP A 241 0.76 12.42 -12.20
CA ASP A 241 0.77 13.03 -10.87
C ASP A 241 -0.64 13.43 -10.43
N VAL A 242 -0.89 13.30 -9.13
CA VAL A 242 -2.02 13.90 -8.43
C VAL A 242 -1.38 14.84 -7.43
N PRO A 243 -1.12 16.10 -7.82
CA PRO A 243 -0.43 17.02 -6.93
C PRO A 243 -1.25 17.21 -5.64
N PRO A 244 -0.58 17.40 -4.49
CA PRO A 244 -1.28 17.62 -3.22
C PRO A 244 -2.30 18.77 -3.28
N PRO A 245 -3.31 18.77 -2.40
CA PRO A 245 -4.19 19.91 -2.24
C PRO A 245 -3.43 21.24 -2.14
N PRO A 246 -3.99 22.35 -2.65
CA PRO A 246 -5.32 22.51 -3.26
C PRO A 246 -5.35 22.28 -4.78
N ALA A 247 -4.34 21.65 -5.38
CA ALA A 247 -4.16 21.59 -6.85
C ALA A 247 -5.35 21.01 -7.64
N ASN A 248 -6.09 20.08 -7.03
CA ASN A 248 -7.35 19.47 -7.53
C ASN A 248 -7.35 19.06 -9.02
N ARG A 249 -6.24 18.48 -9.48
CA ARG A 249 -6.07 18.02 -10.86
C ARG A 249 -5.29 16.71 -10.93
N PHE A 250 -5.36 16.05 -12.08
CA PHE A 250 -4.54 14.92 -12.46
C PHE A 250 -3.68 15.31 -13.65
N ASP A 251 -2.37 15.31 -13.45
CA ASP A 251 -1.39 15.74 -14.43
C ASP A 251 -0.80 14.52 -15.15
N ILE A 252 -0.84 14.56 -16.48
CA ILE A 252 -0.21 13.59 -17.39
C ILE A 252 0.97 14.29 -18.05
N TYR A 253 2.18 13.88 -17.71
CA TYR A 253 3.40 14.37 -18.34
C TYR A 253 3.71 13.50 -19.55
N THR A 254 3.83 14.13 -20.70
CA THR A 254 4.12 13.50 -21.99
C THR A 254 5.42 14.06 -22.57
N LYS A 255 5.96 13.42 -23.60
CA LYS A 255 7.11 13.95 -24.37
C LYS A 255 6.86 15.34 -24.96
N SER A 256 5.59 15.69 -25.23
CA SER A 256 5.18 16.96 -25.81
C SER A 256 4.74 18.02 -24.79
N GLY A 257 4.71 17.70 -23.49
CA GLY A 257 4.27 18.62 -22.44
C GLY A 257 3.30 18.00 -21.43
N ARG A 258 2.62 18.84 -20.65
CA ARG A 258 1.70 18.42 -19.58
C ARG A 258 0.25 18.58 -20.00
N ILE A 259 -0.55 17.54 -19.81
CA ILE A 259 -2.01 17.56 -19.91
C ILE A 259 -2.56 17.52 -18.47
N SER A 260 -3.42 18.47 -18.11
CA SER A 260 -4.02 18.53 -16.77
C SER A 260 -5.52 18.30 -16.86
N LEU A 261 -6.02 17.29 -16.16
CA LEU A 261 -7.44 16.92 -16.12
C LEU A 261 -8.05 17.29 -14.76
N PRO A 262 -9.32 17.72 -14.70
CA PRO A 262 -10.01 17.94 -13.43
C PRO A 262 -10.03 16.66 -12.58
N LEU A 263 -9.69 16.75 -11.29
CA LEU A 263 -9.61 15.56 -10.45
C LEU A 263 -10.96 14.86 -10.28
N GLU A 264 -12.07 15.60 -10.38
CA GLU A 264 -13.43 15.04 -10.27
C GLU A 264 -13.73 14.02 -11.37
N GLN A 265 -13.26 14.29 -12.60
CA GLN A 265 -13.37 13.33 -13.71
C GLN A 265 -12.63 12.02 -13.41
N ILE A 266 -11.50 12.10 -12.69
CA ILE A 266 -10.70 10.94 -12.32
C ILE A 266 -11.34 10.16 -11.17
N ARG A 267 -12.00 10.87 -10.24
CA ARG A 267 -12.66 10.26 -9.08
C ARG A 267 -13.78 9.30 -9.46
N GLU A 268 -14.39 9.44 -10.63
CA GLU A 268 -15.38 8.48 -11.17
C GLU A 268 -14.82 7.04 -11.34
N PHE A 269 -13.50 6.92 -11.42
CA PHE A 269 -12.79 5.64 -11.53
C PHE A 269 -12.25 5.14 -10.20
N THR A 270 -12.53 5.81 -9.08
CA THR A 270 -12.05 5.38 -7.75
C THR A 270 -12.61 4.00 -7.38
N MET A 271 -11.75 3.16 -6.80
CA MET A 271 -12.18 1.90 -6.19
C MET A 271 -13.18 2.18 -5.06
N PRO A 272 -14.42 1.64 -5.11
CA PRO A 272 -15.43 1.87 -4.08
C PRO A 272 -14.93 1.51 -2.68
N ALA A 273 -14.13 0.44 -2.61
CA ALA A 273 -13.48 -0.04 -1.39
C ALA A 273 -12.64 1.01 -0.65
N CYS A 274 -12.12 2.04 -1.33
CA CYS A 274 -11.32 3.08 -0.71
C CYS A 274 -12.11 3.96 0.27
N ALA A 275 -13.44 4.05 0.12
CA ALA A 275 -14.31 4.78 1.03
C ALA A 275 -14.30 4.19 2.45
N TYR A 276 -14.03 2.89 2.58
CA TYR A 276 -13.99 2.17 3.84
C TYR A 276 -12.56 2.00 4.40
N CYS A 277 -11.57 2.73 3.88
CA CYS A 277 -10.17 2.61 4.29
C CYS A 277 -9.84 3.61 5.38
N THR A 278 -9.39 3.13 6.54
CA THR A 278 -9.02 3.95 7.71
C THR A 278 -7.54 4.34 7.76
N ASP A 279 -6.74 3.93 6.77
CA ASP A 279 -5.29 4.14 6.79
C ASP A 279 -4.87 4.97 5.57
N MET A 280 -4.21 6.10 5.83
CA MET A 280 -3.62 6.98 4.81
C MET A 280 -2.11 6.77 4.67
N THR A 281 -1.42 6.50 5.77
CA THR A 281 0.04 6.61 5.89
C THR A 281 0.72 5.25 6.05
N SER A 282 0.02 4.14 5.79
CA SER A 282 0.55 2.77 5.91
C SER A 282 1.09 2.51 7.33
N GLU A 283 0.22 2.59 8.33
CA GLU A 283 0.59 2.64 9.76
C GLU A 283 1.32 1.40 10.28
N PHE A 284 1.20 0.27 9.57
CA PHE A 284 1.88 -0.99 9.88
C PHE A 284 3.16 -1.24 9.07
N ALA A 285 3.67 -0.25 8.34
CA ALA A 285 4.94 -0.35 7.62
C ALA A 285 6.13 -0.05 8.56
N ASP A 286 7.34 -0.43 8.13
CA ASP A 286 8.57 -0.09 8.85
C ASP A 286 8.91 1.39 8.65
N ILE A 287 8.81 1.86 7.39
CA ILE A 287 8.95 3.25 6.98
C ILE A 287 7.83 3.56 5.98
N SER A 288 7.13 4.67 6.17
CA SER A 288 6.11 5.15 5.25
C SER A 288 6.51 6.45 4.59
N VAL A 289 6.24 6.58 3.29
CA VAL A 289 6.69 7.72 2.48
C VAL A 289 5.54 8.29 1.65
N GLY A 290 5.41 9.61 1.65
CA GLY A 290 4.49 10.35 0.79
C GLY A 290 5.08 11.68 0.32
N ALA A 291 4.31 12.43 -0.47
CA ALA A 291 4.69 13.78 -0.87
C ALA A 291 4.77 14.70 0.36
N ALA A 292 5.77 15.58 0.41
CA ALA A 292 5.73 16.72 1.33
C ALA A 292 4.80 17.79 0.71
N GLU A 293 3.64 17.99 1.32
CA GLU A 293 2.62 18.91 0.79
C GLU A 293 3.17 20.34 0.65
N GLY A 294 3.03 20.95 -0.53
CA GLY A 294 3.53 22.30 -0.78
C GLY A 294 5.05 22.45 -0.90
N ILE A 295 5.84 21.37 -0.76
CA ILE A 295 7.31 21.40 -0.82
C ILE A 295 7.79 20.46 -1.93
N GLU A 296 7.89 20.99 -3.15
CA GLU A 296 8.24 20.21 -4.34
C GLU A 296 9.62 19.53 -4.22
N GLY A 297 9.71 18.28 -4.69
CA GLY A 297 10.95 17.52 -4.65
C GLY A 297 11.35 16.99 -3.27
N TRP A 298 10.45 17.05 -2.29
CA TRP A 298 10.62 16.46 -0.96
C TRP A 298 9.53 15.44 -0.66
N ASN A 299 9.87 14.49 0.22
CA ASN A 299 8.96 13.52 0.79
C ASN A 299 8.79 13.77 2.28
N THR A 300 7.60 13.49 2.80
CA THR A 300 7.41 13.22 4.23
C THR A 300 7.67 11.75 4.48
N VAL A 301 8.43 11.44 5.53
CA VAL A 301 8.83 10.09 5.94
C VAL A 301 8.39 9.86 7.37
N VAL A 302 7.62 8.81 7.60
CA VAL A 302 7.20 8.33 8.93
C VAL A 302 7.95 7.05 9.24
N ILE A 303 8.64 7.00 10.37
CA ILE A 303 9.42 5.85 10.82
C ILE A 303 8.67 5.22 11.99
N SER A 304 8.34 3.93 11.90
CA SER A 304 7.43 3.30 12.86
C SER A 304 8.02 2.08 13.58
N SER A 305 8.83 1.26 12.90
CA SER A 305 9.43 0.05 13.51
C SER A 305 10.90 0.25 13.90
N GLU A 306 11.43 -0.66 14.73
CA GLU A 306 12.89 -0.71 15.01
C GLU A 306 13.70 -0.91 13.73
N ALA A 307 13.28 -1.85 12.86
CA ALA A 307 13.97 -2.10 11.60
C ALA A 307 13.96 -0.87 10.68
N GLY A 308 12.86 -0.10 10.70
CA GLY A 308 12.76 1.17 9.98
C GLY A 308 13.70 2.24 10.54
N ASP A 309 13.78 2.37 11.86
CA ASP A 309 14.66 3.35 12.52
C ASP A 309 16.14 3.03 12.29
N GLU A 310 16.55 1.78 12.50
CA GLU A 310 17.93 1.33 12.22
C GLU A 310 18.35 1.60 10.77
N LEU A 311 17.46 1.31 9.81
CA LEU A 311 17.72 1.58 8.40
C LEU A 311 17.81 3.08 8.11
N TRP A 312 16.93 3.87 8.71
CA TRP A 312 16.93 5.33 8.57
C TRP A 312 18.22 5.96 9.08
N GLN A 313 18.66 5.57 10.29
CA GLN A 313 19.91 6.05 10.89
C GLN A 313 21.12 5.72 10.00
N ARG A 314 21.12 4.55 9.34
CA ARG A 314 22.19 4.19 8.39
C ARG A 314 22.17 5.07 7.14
N LEU A 315 20.99 5.36 6.59
CA LEU A 315 20.83 6.23 5.42
C LEU A 315 21.30 7.66 5.70
N THR A 316 21.00 8.20 6.89
CA THR A 316 21.43 9.55 7.29
C THR A 316 22.93 9.59 7.60
N THR A 317 23.45 8.61 8.34
CA THR A 317 24.89 8.47 8.64
C THR A 317 25.74 8.37 7.37
N GLU A 318 25.28 7.57 6.39
CA GLU A 318 25.95 7.41 5.09
C GLU A 318 25.58 8.50 4.07
N LYS A 319 24.84 9.54 4.49
CA LYS A 319 24.46 10.71 3.68
C LYS A 319 23.77 10.33 2.36
N LYS A 320 22.95 9.29 2.38
CA LYS A 320 22.15 8.84 1.22
C LYS A 320 20.89 9.66 1.03
N VAL A 321 20.43 10.32 2.09
CA VAL A 321 19.29 11.23 2.08
C VAL A 321 19.69 12.58 2.66
N GLU A 322 19.10 13.64 2.13
CA GLU A 322 19.06 14.95 2.74
C GLU A 322 17.83 15.00 3.65
N VAL A 323 18.01 15.37 4.91
CA VAL A 323 16.93 15.52 5.90
C VAL A 323 16.70 17.00 6.15
N GLY A 324 15.46 17.45 6.02
CA GLY A 324 15.01 18.79 6.34
C GLY A 324 14.04 18.79 7.51
N GLU A 325 13.85 19.96 8.10
CA GLU A 325 12.80 20.17 9.09
C GLU A 325 11.44 20.14 8.40
N LEU A 326 10.51 19.32 8.90
CA LEU A 326 9.13 19.34 8.44
C LEU A 326 8.41 20.50 9.15
N PRO A 327 7.87 21.49 8.44
CA PRO A 327 7.14 22.59 9.08
C PRO A 327 5.97 22.03 9.91
N SER A 328 5.73 22.61 11.09
CA SER A 328 4.66 22.14 12.00
C SER A 328 3.29 22.13 11.32
N SER A 329 2.99 23.15 10.51
CA SER A 329 1.75 23.22 9.72
C SER A 329 1.59 22.05 8.74
N ASN A 330 2.68 21.59 8.12
CA ASN A 330 2.65 20.41 7.26
C ASN A 330 2.38 19.12 8.03
N LEU A 331 2.94 18.98 9.23
CA LEU A 331 2.67 17.84 10.11
C LEU A 331 1.22 17.84 10.58
N GLU A 332 0.71 18.99 11.04
CA GLU A 332 -0.67 19.18 11.47
C GLU A 332 -1.66 18.86 10.34
N HIS A 333 -1.39 19.34 9.12
CA HIS A 333 -2.22 19.02 7.95
C HIS A 333 -2.23 17.52 7.62
N LEU A 334 -1.07 16.86 7.69
CA LEU A 334 -0.98 15.41 7.46
C LEU A 334 -1.77 14.64 8.53
N GLN A 335 -1.63 15.02 9.80
CA GLN A 335 -2.38 14.44 10.91
C GLN A 335 -3.89 14.65 10.74
N ALA A 336 -4.31 15.85 10.40
CA ALA A 336 -5.72 16.17 10.14
C ALA A 336 -6.27 15.35 8.96
N ALA A 337 -5.50 15.21 7.87
CA ALA A 337 -5.90 14.42 6.71
C ALA A 337 -6.04 12.93 7.03
N ALA A 338 -5.12 12.37 7.82
CA ALA A 338 -5.16 10.99 8.27
C ALA A 338 -6.38 10.73 9.18
N MET A 339 -6.67 11.62 10.14
CA MET A 339 -7.87 11.54 10.99
C MET A 339 -9.15 11.69 10.19
N LEU A 340 -9.21 12.63 9.25
CA LEU A 340 -10.37 12.81 8.39
C LEU A 340 -10.64 11.57 7.53
N LYS A 341 -9.60 10.84 7.12
CA LYS A 341 -9.75 9.56 6.43
C LYS A 341 -10.35 8.50 7.36
N LYS A 342 -9.83 8.35 8.59
CA LYS A 342 -10.38 7.45 9.61
C LYS A 342 -11.87 7.74 9.86
N LYS A 343 -12.21 9.00 10.15
CA LYS A 343 -13.58 9.46 10.43
C LYS A 343 -14.54 9.14 9.28
N ARG A 344 -14.17 9.49 8.04
CA ARG A 344 -14.98 9.18 6.85
C ARG A 344 -15.20 7.69 6.67
N ALA A 345 -14.17 6.87 6.87
CA ALA A 345 -14.29 5.43 6.75
C ALA A 345 -15.21 4.83 7.82
N ILE A 346 -15.17 5.30 9.06
CA ILE A 346 -16.12 4.91 10.11
C ILE A 346 -17.55 5.28 9.71
N THR A 347 -17.78 6.50 9.25
CA THR A 347 -19.10 6.94 8.77
C THR A 347 -19.62 6.04 7.65
N GLU A 348 -18.79 5.71 6.66
CA GLU A 348 -19.17 4.87 5.53
C GLU A 348 -19.39 3.40 5.93
N LEU A 349 -18.61 2.87 6.88
CA LEU A 349 -18.78 1.53 7.42
C LEU A 349 -20.11 1.40 8.17
N THR A 350 -20.40 2.32 9.07
CA THR A 350 -21.67 2.38 9.81
C THR A 350 -22.86 2.54 8.87
N ARG A 351 -22.75 3.42 7.85
CA ARG A 351 -23.80 3.60 6.85
C ARG A 351 -24.05 2.32 6.05
N LYS A 352 -22.99 1.57 5.73
CA LYS A 352 -23.07 0.33 4.96
C LYS A 352 -23.63 -0.84 5.76
N SER A 353 -23.28 -0.96 7.04
CA SER A 353 -23.80 -2.01 7.91
C SER A 353 -25.21 -1.74 8.42
N GLY A 354 -25.61 -0.46 8.49
CA GLY A 354 -26.85 -0.03 9.13
C GLY A 354 -26.81 -0.07 10.66
N ASP A 355 -25.63 -0.32 11.26
CA ASP A 355 -25.45 -0.49 12.70
C ASP A 355 -24.13 0.15 13.16
N GLN A 356 -24.21 1.04 14.16
CA GLN A 356 -23.05 1.71 14.76
C GLN A 356 -22.08 0.75 15.47
N GLY A 357 -22.56 -0.41 15.92
CA GLY A 357 -21.73 -1.45 16.53
C GLY A 357 -21.05 -2.39 15.51
N ASN A 358 -21.43 -2.32 14.24
CA ASN A 358 -20.93 -3.20 13.20
C ASN A 358 -20.12 -2.43 12.15
N LEU A 359 -18.80 -2.43 12.29
CA LEU A 359 -17.88 -1.81 11.33
C LEU A 359 -17.40 -2.81 10.25
N LEU A 360 -18.20 -3.83 9.97
CA LEU A 360 -17.98 -4.91 9.01
C LEU A 360 -16.68 -5.68 9.28
N TYR A 361 -15.57 -5.23 8.72
CA TYR A 361 -14.28 -5.89 8.84
C TYR A 361 -13.42 -5.33 9.99
N LEU A 362 -13.77 -4.15 10.52
CA LEU A 362 -12.87 -3.39 11.39
C LEU A 362 -13.24 -3.57 12.86
N GLY A 363 -12.38 -4.25 13.61
CA GLY A 363 -12.43 -4.34 15.07
C GLY A 363 -11.66 -3.19 15.72
N LEU A 364 -12.36 -2.37 16.51
CA LEU A 364 -11.81 -1.29 17.32
C LEU A 364 -12.35 -1.39 18.74
N SER A 365 -11.54 -1.01 19.73
CA SER A 365 -12.07 -0.80 21.08
C SER A 365 -13.01 0.40 21.11
N PRO A 366 -14.01 0.43 22.00
CA PRO A 366 -14.90 1.59 22.14
C PRO A 366 -14.15 2.91 22.38
N GLU A 367 -13.03 2.86 23.12
CA GLU A 367 -12.17 4.02 23.37
C GLU A 367 -11.54 4.56 22.08
N LEU A 368 -10.97 3.67 21.25
CA LEU A 368 -10.36 4.06 19.97
C LEU A 368 -11.41 4.61 19.01
N LEU A 369 -12.58 3.96 18.95
CA LEU A 369 -13.69 4.44 18.14
C LEU A 369 -14.11 5.85 18.58
N GLY A 370 -14.25 6.08 19.89
CA GLY A 370 -14.57 7.39 20.46
C GLY A 370 -13.58 8.48 20.03
N LYS A 371 -12.27 8.20 20.07
CA LYS A 371 -11.22 9.15 19.65
C LYS A 371 -11.27 9.47 18.15
N TRP A 372 -11.73 8.55 17.31
CA TRP A 372 -11.80 8.75 15.85
C TRP A 372 -13.06 9.50 15.40
N VAL A 373 -14.14 9.42 16.18
CA VAL A 373 -15.42 10.05 15.84
C VAL A 373 -15.68 11.38 16.56
N ALA A 374 -14.95 11.66 17.65
CA ALA A 374 -14.80 13.01 18.19
C ALA A 374 -14.41 13.99 17.05
#